data_AF-X1IR79-F1
#
_entry.id   AF-X1IR79-F1
#
_cell.length_a   1.000
_cell.length_b   1.000
_cell.length_c   1.000
_cell.angle_alpha   90.00
_cell.angle_beta   90.00
_cell.angle_gamma   90.00
#
_symmetry.space_group_name_H-M   'P 1'
#
loop_
_entity.id
_entity.type
_entity.pdbx_description
1 polymer ?
#
loop_
_entity_poly.entity_id
_entity_poly.type
_entity_poly.pdbx_seq_one_letter_code
_entity_poly.pdbx_strand_id
1 'polypeptide(L)' 'MEIKKVIRSKRKTISLQVSDDATLIVRAPFEASEKIINRVILKHSNWIKKKKKE' A
#
# COMPACT_ATOMS: atom_id res chain seq x y z
N MET A 1 9.13 8.87 0.98
CA MET A 1 8.09 8.01 1.59
C MET A 1 8.28 6.65 0.96
N GLU A 2 8.96 5.75 1.67
CA GLU A 2 9.43 4.50 1.06
C GLU A 2 8.40 3.40 1.27
N ILE A 3 8.02 2.76 0.16
CA ILE A 3 7.23 1.54 0.20
C ILE A 3 8.19 0.44 0.59
N LYS A 4 8.21 0.06 1.87
CA LYS A 4 9.14 -0.96 2.36
C LYS A 4 8.78 -2.36 1.87
N LYS A 5 7.51 -2.65 1.57
CA LYS A 5 7.10 -4.00 1.18
C LYS A 5 5.85 -4.04 0.30
N VAL A 6 5.98 -4.58 -0.91
CA VAL A 6 4.85 -4.96 -1.77
C VAL A 6 4.76 -6.48 -1.81
N ILE A 7 3.64 -7.03 -1.35
CA ILE A 7 3.37 -8.47 -1.34
C ILE A 7 2.34 -8.77 -2.42
N ARG A 8 2.76 -9.48 -3.47
CA ARG A 8 1.86 -9.97 -4.51
C ARG A 8 1.30 -11.34 -4.14
N SER A 9 -0.01 -11.54 -4.30
CA SER A 9 -0.68 -12.79 -3.93
C SER A 9 -1.91 -13.06 -4.79
N LYS A 10 -2.45 -14.29 -4.77
CA LYS A 10 -3.68 -14.67 -5.51
C LYS A 10 -4.94 -14.10 -4.83
N ARG A 11 -5.05 -12.78 -4.77
CA ARG A 11 -6.19 -12.06 -4.18
C ARG A 11 -6.89 -11.22 -5.24
N LYS A 12 -8.20 -11.01 -5.10
CA LYS A 12 -9.00 -10.14 -5.97
C LYS A 12 -8.88 -8.64 -5.62
N THR A 13 -8.49 -8.31 -4.39
CA THR A 13 -8.50 -6.94 -3.87
C THR A 13 -7.12 -6.47 -3.40
N ILE A 14 -6.92 -5.15 -3.41
CA ILE A 14 -5.70 -4.49 -2.91
C ILE A 14 -5.93 -4.10 -1.45
N SER A 15 -5.03 -4.49 -0.56
CA SER A 15 -5.06 -4.11 0.86
C SER A 15 -3.84 -3.27 1.21
N LEU A 16 -4.08 -2.14 1.89
CA LEU A 16 -3.05 -1.27 2.44
C LEU A 16 -2.95 -1.53 3.94
N GLN A 17 -1.77 -1.90 4.43
CA GLN A 17 -1.52 -2.13 5.85
C GLN A 17 -0.40 -1.19 6.30
N VAL A 18 -0.65 -0.42 7.35
CA VAL A 18 0.32 0.50 7.96
C VAL A 18 0.68 -0.08 9.32
N SER A 19 1.95 -0.44 9.51
CA SER A 19 2.49 -0.85 10.82
C SER A 19 2.97 0.37 11.61
N ASP A 20 2.93 0.23 12.93
CA ASP A 20 3.38 1.21 13.93
C ASP A 20 4.82 1.68 13.69
N ASP A 21 5.70 0.78 13.19
CA ASP A 21 7.06 1.08 12.74
C ASP A 21 7.14 1.96 11.46
N ALA A 22 6.12 2.76 11.17
CA ALA A 22 5.99 3.59 9.98
C ALA A 22 6.14 2.82 8.66
N THR A 23 5.84 1.52 8.67
CA THR A 23 6.08 0.62 7.55
C THR A 23 4.79 0.39 6.77
N LEU A 24 4.79 0.79 5.49
CA LEU A 24 3.66 0.55 4.58
C LEU A 24 3.84 -0.79 3.87
N ILE A 25 2.91 -1.71 4.12
CA ILE A 25 2.81 -3.01 3.46
C ILE A 25 1.63 -2.96 2.50
N VAL A 26 1.92 -3.04 1.20
CA VAL A 26 0.90 -3.08 0.15
C VAL A 26 0.71 -4.53 -0.28
N ARG A 27 -0.49 -5.08 -0.10
CA ARG A 27 -0.86 -6.39 -0.65
C ARG A 27 -1.66 -6.19 -1.91
N ALA A 28 -1.17 -6.71 -3.03
CA ALA A 28 -1.79 -6.54 -4.34
C ALA A 28 -1.99 -7.88 -5.07
N PRO A 29 -3.01 -8.00 -5.94
CA PRO A 29 -3.14 -9.09 -6.91
C PRO A 29 -1.89 -9.20 -7.79
N PHE A 30 -1.60 -10.39 -8.34
CA PHE A 30 -0.59 -10.52 -9.39
C PHE A 30 -0.95 -9.74 -10.66
N GLU A 31 -2.25 -9.64 -10.95
CA GLU A 31 -2.79 -8.92 -12.10
C GLU A 31 -2.76 -7.39 -11.91
N ALA A 32 -2.54 -6.91 -10.68
CA ALA A 32 -2.45 -5.49 -10.41
C ALA A 32 -1.11 -4.95 -10.91
N SER A 33 -1.17 -4.27 -12.04
CA SER A 33 -0.03 -3.51 -12.57
C SER A 33 0.46 -2.47 -11.58
N GLU A 34 1.75 -2.16 -11.65
CA GLU A 34 2.40 -1.14 -10.82
C GLU A 34 1.73 0.24 -10.95
N LYS A 35 1.17 0.56 -12.12
CA LYS A 35 0.36 1.78 -12.32
C LYS A 35 -0.88 1.82 -11.43
N ILE A 36 -1.59 0.71 -11.28
CA ILE A 36 -2.78 0.61 -10.41
C ILE A 36 -2.36 0.74 -8.96
N ILE A 37 -1.29 0.02 -8.58
CA ILE A 37 -0.72 0.07 -7.22
C ILE A 37 -0.31 1.52 -6.89
N ASN A 38 0.43 2.19 -7.75
CA ASN A 38 0.83 3.59 -7.56
C ASN A 38 -0.38 4.53 -7.48
N ARG A 39 -1.40 4.33 -8.31
CA ARG A 39 -2.62 5.15 -8.28
C ARG A 39 -3.37 5.00 -6.96
N VAL A 40 -3.48 3.78 -6.45
CA VAL A 40 -4.09 3.49 -5.13
C VAL A 40 -3.25 4.10 -4.01
N ILE A 41 -1.92 3.95 -4.05
CA ILE A 41 -1.02 4.54 -3.06
C ILE A 41 -1.11 6.06 -3.09
N LEU A 42 -1.10 6.70 -4.25
CA LEU A 42 -1.24 8.16 -4.38
C LEU A 42 -2.57 8.63 -3.82
N LYS A 43 -3.68 7.94 -4.16
CA LYS A 43 -5.02 8.26 -3.65
C LYS A 43 -5.10 8.14 -2.14
N HIS A 44 -4.45 7.14 -1.54
CA HIS A 44 -4.44 6.90 -0.10
C HIS A 44 -3.21 7.48 0.61
N SER A 45 -2.32 8.19 -0.09
CA SER A 45 -1.07 8.73 0.47
C SER A 45 -1.35 9.67 1.64
N ASN A 46 -2.40 10.48 1.52
CA ASN A 46 -2.83 11.39 2.58
C ASN A 46 -3.34 10.64 3.82
N TRP A 47 -4.04 9.51 3.63
CA TRP A 47 -4.50 8.64 4.72
C TRP A 47 -3.31 7.95 5.42
N ILE A 48 -2.34 7.45 4.64
CA ILE A 48 -1.13 6.81 5.17
C ILE A 48 -0.31 7.82 5.98
N LYS A 49 -0.15 9.05 5.48
CA LYS A 49 0.55 10.12 6.22
C LYS A 49 -0.14 10.47 7.52
N LYS A 50 -1.48 10.53 7.54
CA LYS A 50 -2.24 10.74 8.78
C LYS A 50 -2.02 9.60 9.77
N LYS A 51 -2.10 8.35 9.32
CA LYS A 51 -1.91 7.17 10.18
C LYS A 51 -0.48 6.99 10.72
N LYS A 52 0.53 7.57 10.08
CA LYS A 52 1.92 7.57 10.57
C LYS A 52 2.19 8.65 11.63
N LYS A 53 1.33 9.67 11.73
CA LYS A 53 1.53 10.84 12.60
C LYS A 53 0.75 10.74 13.92
N GLU A 54 0.09 9.62 14.15
CA GLU A 54 -0.72 9.33 15.33
C GLU A 54 0.03 8.34 16.23
#